data_AF-A0A7Y4YX70-F1
#
_entry.id   AF-A0A7Y4YX70-F1
#
_cell.length_a   1.000
_cell.length_b   1.000
_cell.length_c   1.000
_cell.angle_alpha   90.00
_cell.angle_beta   90.00
_cell.angle_gamma   90.00
#
_symmetry.space_group_name_H-M   'P 1'
#
loop_
_entity.id
_entity.type
_entity.pdbx_description
1 polymer ?
#
loop_
_entity_poly.entity_id
_entity_poly.type
_entity_poly.pdbx_seq_one_letter_code
_entity_poly.pdbx_strand_id
1 'polypeptide(L)'
;MAGHGSTRVILTALAANVGIAIAKFAAAAYTGSSAMLTEGVHSLVDSTNHVLLLYGTKRSRKAADTIHPLGYGRELYFWSFVVAILVFALGAGVSLYEGILHLLHPEPTSNLKIALLVLAVAAALESWSTWEALRAFNGANAGKGLVRALKDTKDAPTLIVLLENAGALAGLAIAAAGIGLAWWSGNPMWDGVASVLIGLVLGGIAVMLIVEAKGLLIGEAADPALVEAIRACAAGHAGVTTVHEVLTVHQAPDMVVSVISADFDDGITAREVEQTVRDIEAAVATQFPIVTRVYVRPLDPSAA
;
A
#
# COMPACT_ATOMS: atom_id res chain seq x y z
N MET A 1 -11.01 -1.84 -13.15
CA MET A 1 -10.53 -0.44 -13.32
C MET A 1 -9.54 0.01 -12.24
N ALA A 2 -9.49 -0.61 -11.04
CA ALA A 2 -8.55 -0.26 -9.96
C ALA A 2 -7.06 -0.40 -10.35
N GLY A 3 -6.69 -1.46 -11.09
CA GLY A 3 -5.28 -1.67 -11.46
C GLY A 3 -4.64 -0.58 -12.32
N HIS A 4 -5.42 0.20 -13.11
CA HIS A 4 -4.86 1.30 -13.92
C HIS A 4 -4.65 2.59 -13.12
N GLY A 5 -5.45 2.82 -12.08
CA GLY A 5 -5.29 3.98 -11.18
C GLY A 5 -4.00 3.87 -10.36
N SER A 6 -3.78 2.71 -9.73
CA SER A 6 -2.60 2.44 -8.91
C SER A 6 -1.29 2.57 -9.71
N THR A 7 -1.22 2.03 -10.94
CA THR A 7 -0.01 2.16 -11.78
C THR A 7 0.34 3.61 -12.10
N ARG A 8 -0.65 4.46 -12.38
CA ARG A 8 -0.42 5.88 -12.65
C ARG A 8 0.13 6.59 -11.41
N VAL A 9 -0.45 6.33 -10.24
CA VAL A 9 0.01 6.89 -8.96
C VAL A 9 1.47 6.52 -8.71
N ILE A 10 1.82 5.24 -8.85
CA ILE A 10 3.21 4.78 -8.65
C ILE A 10 4.17 5.41 -9.66
N LEU A 11 3.77 5.57 -10.92
CA LEU A 11 4.61 6.23 -11.94
C LEU A 11 4.83 7.72 -11.65
N THR A 12 3.80 8.42 -11.21
CA THR A 12 3.93 9.83 -10.80
C THR A 12 4.86 9.99 -9.61
N ALA A 13 4.72 9.12 -8.61
CA ALA A 13 5.57 9.14 -7.43
C ALA A 13 7.03 8.73 -7.74
N LEU A 14 7.24 7.77 -8.64
CA LEU A 14 8.57 7.47 -9.18
C LEU A 14 9.19 8.69 -9.88
N ALA A 15 8.43 9.38 -10.73
CA ALA A 15 8.93 10.55 -11.44
C ALA A 15 9.29 11.70 -10.50
N ALA A 16 8.49 11.91 -9.45
CA ALA A 16 8.80 12.87 -8.39
C ALA A 16 10.10 12.51 -7.67
N ASN A 17 10.23 11.28 -7.16
CA ASN A 17 11.41 10.82 -6.44
C ASN A 17 12.70 10.86 -7.28
N VAL A 18 12.63 10.48 -8.55
CA VAL A 18 13.76 10.61 -9.47
C VAL A 18 14.14 12.09 -9.67
N GLY A 19 13.16 12.98 -9.80
CA GLY A 19 13.40 14.43 -9.87
C GLY A 19 14.09 14.97 -8.62
N ILE A 20 13.70 14.50 -7.44
CA ILE A 20 14.32 14.86 -6.16
C ILE A 20 15.76 14.34 -6.10
N ALA A 21 15.99 13.09 -6.47
CA ALA A 21 17.33 12.49 -6.52
C ALA A 21 18.26 13.29 -7.44
N ILE A 22 17.78 13.69 -8.63
CA ILE A 22 18.55 14.53 -9.57
C ILE A 22 18.90 15.87 -8.93
N ALA A 23 17.94 16.54 -8.27
CA ALA A 23 18.17 17.82 -7.62
C ALA A 23 19.24 17.71 -6.50
N LYS A 24 19.14 16.66 -5.67
CA LYS A 24 20.12 16.36 -4.60
C LYS A 24 21.51 16.03 -5.16
N PHE A 25 21.61 15.18 -6.17
CA PHE A 25 22.92 14.87 -6.79
C PHE A 25 23.56 16.10 -7.46
N ALA A 26 22.77 16.94 -8.13
CA ALA A 26 23.27 18.19 -8.70
C ALA A 26 23.79 19.14 -7.61
N ALA A 27 23.05 19.27 -6.50
CA ALA A 27 23.49 20.04 -5.35
C ALA A 27 24.76 19.47 -4.70
N ALA A 28 24.88 18.14 -4.60
CA ALA A 28 26.07 17.47 -4.10
C ALA A 28 27.29 17.73 -4.98
N ALA A 29 27.15 17.61 -6.30
CA ALA A 29 28.22 17.88 -7.26
C ALA A 29 28.67 19.35 -7.22
N TYR A 30 27.73 20.29 -7.05
CA TYR A 30 28.04 21.71 -6.96
C TYR A 30 28.72 22.09 -5.63
N THR A 31 28.26 21.52 -4.51
CA THR A 31 28.78 21.85 -3.17
C THR A 31 30.00 21.04 -2.76
N GLY A 32 30.25 19.90 -3.42
CA GLY A 32 31.21 18.90 -2.95
C GLY A 32 30.78 18.22 -1.65
N SER A 33 29.52 18.35 -1.23
CA SER A 33 29.03 17.84 0.05
C SER A 33 28.78 16.33 -0.02
N SER A 34 29.52 15.58 0.79
CA SER A 34 29.30 14.14 0.99
C SER A 34 27.92 13.85 1.59
N ALA A 35 27.47 14.68 2.54
CA ALA A 35 26.13 14.56 3.14
C ALA A 35 25.02 14.72 2.09
N MET A 36 25.14 15.70 1.19
CA MET A 36 24.16 15.89 0.10
C MET A 36 24.21 14.74 -0.92
N LEU A 37 25.37 14.12 -1.11
CA LEU A 37 25.51 12.93 -1.96
C LEU A 37 24.77 11.73 -1.34
N THR A 38 24.95 11.49 -0.05
CA THR A 38 24.22 10.45 0.70
C THR A 38 22.71 10.67 0.62
N GLU A 39 22.26 11.91 0.79
CA GLU A 39 20.85 12.29 0.61
C GLU A 39 20.32 11.98 -0.80
N GLY A 40 21.15 12.17 -1.84
CA GLY A 40 20.82 11.82 -3.22
C GLY A 40 20.69 10.31 -3.42
N VAL A 41 21.58 9.53 -2.80
CA VAL A 41 21.49 8.06 -2.78
C VAL A 41 20.22 7.60 -2.06
N HIS A 42 19.81 8.27 -0.98
CA HIS A 42 18.57 7.98 -0.27
C HIS A 42 17.35 8.10 -1.20
N SER A 43 17.19 9.23 -1.90
CA SER A 43 16.07 9.41 -2.83
C SER A 43 16.12 8.47 -4.04
N LEU A 44 17.31 7.98 -4.42
CA LEU A 44 17.45 6.93 -5.43
C LEU A 44 16.97 5.57 -4.91
N VAL A 45 17.25 5.25 -3.64
CA VAL A 45 16.73 4.06 -2.96
C VAL A 45 15.20 4.13 -2.87
N ASP A 46 14.62 5.27 -2.51
CA ASP A 46 13.16 5.46 -2.48
C ASP A 46 12.51 5.30 -3.86
N SER A 47 13.21 5.75 -4.92
CA SER A 47 12.78 5.51 -6.30
C SER A 47 12.72 4.00 -6.62
N THR A 48 13.61 3.20 -6.02
CA THR A 48 13.62 1.74 -6.20
C THR A 48 12.37 1.09 -5.60
N ASN A 49 11.83 1.61 -4.49
CA ASN A 49 10.56 1.11 -3.92
C ASN A 49 9.44 1.16 -4.94
N HIS A 50 9.33 2.27 -5.68
CA HIS A 50 8.32 2.44 -6.72
C HIS A 50 8.50 1.47 -7.89
N VAL A 51 9.75 1.21 -8.29
CA VAL A 51 10.06 0.18 -9.30
C VAL A 51 9.62 -1.21 -8.83
N LEU A 52 9.83 -1.53 -7.55
CA LEU A 52 9.37 -2.80 -6.95
C LEU A 52 7.85 -2.89 -6.93
N LEU A 53 7.13 -1.81 -6.58
CA LEU A 53 5.66 -1.77 -6.64
C LEU A 53 5.14 -1.96 -8.08
N LEU A 54 5.78 -1.33 -9.07
CA LEU A 54 5.46 -1.54 -10.49
C LEU A 54 5.72 -2.98 -10.93
N TYR A 55 6.84 -3.56 -10.50
CA TYR A 55 7.17 -4.96 -10.76
C TYR A 55 6.13 -5.90 -10.15
N GLY A 56 5.78 -5.70 -8.88
CA GLY A 56 4.75 -6.48 -8.20
C GLY A 56 3.39 -6.35 -8.86
N THR A 57 3.00 -5.15 -9.28
CA THR A 57 1.76 -4.90 -10.03
C THR A 57 1.75 -5.60 -11.39
N LYS A 58 2.89 -5.65 -12.08
CA LYS A 58 3.01 -6.36 -13.35
C LYS A 58 2.92 -7.87 -13.15
N ARG A 59 3.60 -8.39 -12.12
CA ARG A 59 3.62 -9.82 -11.78
C ARG A 59 2.26 -10.32 -11.31
N SER A 60 1.53 -9.50 -10.54
CA SER A 60 0.22 -9.89 -10.01
C SER A 60 -0.84 -10.13 -11.08
N ARG A 61 -0.68 -9.51 -12.26
CA ARG A 61 -1.55 -9.70 -13.43
C ARG A 61 -1.26 -10.99 -14.22
N LYS A 62 -0.24 -11.76 -13.83
CA LYS A 62 0.04 -13.05 -14.49
C LYS A 62 -1.12 -14.02 -14.24
N ALA A 63 -1.61 -14.63 -15.32
CA ALA A 63 -2.68 -15.62 -15.26
C ALA A 63 -2.28 -16.85 -14.44
N ALA A 64 -3.28 -17.60 -13.98
CA ALA A 64 -3.09 -18.85 -13.27
C ALA A 64 -2.33 -19.89 -14.09
N ASP A 65 -1.50 -20.68 -13.42
CA ASP A 65 -0.81 -21.83 -13.96
C ASP A 65 -0.89 -23.01 -12.98
N THR A 66 -0.26 -24.14 -13.32
CA THR A 66 -0.31 -25.37 -12.51
C THR A 66 0.32 -25.20 -11.12
N ILE A 67 1.26 -24.28 -10.96
CA ILE A 67 1.92 -24.00 -9.68
C ILE A 67 1.07 -23.02 -8.86
N HIS A 68 0.47 -22.03 -9.51
CA HIS A 68 -0.39 -21.02 -8.89
C HIS A 68 -1.80 -21.08 -9.48
N PRO A 69 -2.64 -22.02 -9.05
CA PRO A 69 -3.95 -22.28 -9.66
C PRO A 69 -4.93 -21.11 -9.48
N LEU A 70 -4.75 -20.28 -8.45
CA LEU A 70 -5.53 -19.06 -8.20
C LEU A 70 -4.97 -17.82 -8.91
N GLY A 71 -3.85 -17.95 -9.64
CA GLY A 71 -3.14 -16.81 -10.23
C GLY A 71 -2.13 -16.18 -9.30
N TYR A 72 -1.55 -15.06 -9.74
CA TYR A 72 -0.42 -14.42 -9.08
C TYR A 72 -0.80 -13.15 -8.30
N GLY A 73 -2.09 -12.89 -8.06
CA GLY A 73 -2.59 -11.66 -7.42
C GLY A 73 -1.80 -11.22 -6.17
N ARG A 74 -1.44 -12.19 -5.32
CA ARG A 74 -0.70 -11.97 -4.06
C ARG A 74 0.74 -11.48 -4.24
N GLU A 75 1.32 -11.57 -5.43
CA GLU A 75 2.63 -10.95 -5.73
C GLU A 75 2.59 -9.44 -5.41
N LEU A 76 1.47 -8.77 -5.64
CA LEU A 76 1.31 -7.36 -5.30
C LEU A 76 1.49 -7.11 -3.80
N TYR A 77 0.90 -7.95 -2.93
CA TYR A 77 1.05 -7.83 -1.48
C TYR A 77 2.44 -8.22 -1.01
N PHE A 78 3.06 -9.23 -1.65
CA PHE A 78 4.43 -9.64 -1.34
C PHE A 78 5.42 -8.50 -1.61
N TRP A 79 5.38 -7.89 -2.81
CA TRP A 79 6.27 -6.78 -3.14
C TRP A 79 5.95 -5.52 -2.33
N SER A 80 4.68 -5.29 -1.98
CA SER A 80 4.29 -4.23 -1.04
C SER A 80 4.91 -4.43 0.36
N PHE A 81 4.94 -5.67 0.85
CA PHE A 81 5.56 -6.03 2.12
C PHE A 81 7.09 -5.86 2.10
N VAL A 82 7.74 -6.26 0.99
CA VAL A 82 9.17 -6.02 0.77
C VAL A 82 9.49 -4.53 0.82
N VAL A 83 8.70 -3.70 0.13
CA VAL A 83 8.86 -2.24 0.16
C VAL A 83 8.70 -1.69 1.58
N ALA A 84 7.68 -2.12 2.33
CA ALA A 84 7.48 -1.67 3.71
C ALA A 84 8.70 -1.98 4.61
N ILE A 85 9.34 -3.14 4.42
CA ILE A 85 10.59 -3.49 5.12
C ILE A 85 11.75 -2.58 4.68
N LEU A 86 11.87 -2.28 3.39
CA LEU A 86 12.92 -1.39 2.89
C LEU A 86 12.77 0.03 3.42
N VAL A 87 11.54 0.57 3.47
CA VAL A 87 11.26 1.88 4.09
C VAL A 87 11.65 1.87 5.57
N PHE A 88 11.35 0.80 6.30
CA PHE A 88 11.76 0.68 7.69
C PHE A 88 13.30 0.65 7.84
N ALA A 89 13.97 -0.23 7.10
CA ALA A 89 15.41 -0.46 7.26
C ALA A 89 16.25 0.71 6.73
N LEU A 90 15.96 1.16 5.51
CA LEU A 90 16.73 2.18 4.79
C LEU A 90 16.20 3.59 5.07
N GLY A 91 14.89 3.77 5.21
CA GLY A 91 14.31 5.07 5.56
C GLY A 91 14.52 5.40 7.03
N ALA A 92 13.84 4.67 7.91
CA ALA A 92 13.87 4.94 9.36
C ALA A 92 15.23 4.63 10.00
N GLY A 93 15.81 3.46 9.67
CA GLY A 93 17.08 3.01 10.25
C GLY A 93 18.25 3.95 9.96
N VAL A 94 18.43 4.35 8.70
CA VAL A 94 19.51 5.29 8.31
C VAL A 94 19.26 6.66 8.91
N SER A 95 18.04 7.19 8.85
CA SER A 95 17.72 8.51 9.43
C SER A 95 17.99 8.56 10.94
N LEU A 96 17.61 7.51 11.69
CA LEU A 96 17.91 7.43 13.12
C LEU A 96 19.42 7.34 13.38
N TYR A 97 20.13 6.52 12.60
CA TYR A 97 21.57 6.37 12.74
C TYR A 97 22.32 7.69 12.48
N GLU A 98 22.02 8.36 11.37
CA GLU A 98 22.61 9.65 11.01
C GLU A 98 22.23 10.75 12.00
N GLY A 99 20.98 10.77 12.47
CA GLY A 99 20.54 11.72 13.48
C GLY A 99 21.27 11.55 14.80
N ILE A 100 21.46 10.32 15.27
CA ILE A 100 22.26 10.03 16.47
C ILE A 100 23.72 10.45 16.27
N LEU A 101 24.31 10.16 15.11
CA LEU A 101 25.68 10.60 14.81
C LEU A 101 25.82 12.12 14.82
N HIS A 102 24.90 12.87 14.20
CA HIS A 102 24.93 14.33 14.22
C HIS A 102 24.72 14.91 15.63
N LEU A 103 23.99 14.22 16.51
CA LEU A 103 23.87 14.63 17.91
C LEU A 103 25.17 14.41 18.69
N LEU A 104 25.89 13.33 18.41
CA LEU A 104 27.19 13.03 19.04
C LEU A 104 28.33 13.87 18.47
N HIS A 105 28.27 14.19 17.18
CA HIS A 105 29.27 14.95 16.43
C HIS A 105 28.58 16.04 15.60
N PRO A 106 28.19 17.17 16.22
CA PRO A 106 27.50 18.25 15.52
C PRO A 106 28.43 18.94 14.52
N GLU A 107 28.11 18.87 13.24
CA GLU A 107 28.82 19.57 12.17
C GLU A 107 27.93 20.64 11.54
N PRO A 108 28.46 21.83 11.21
CA PRO A 108 27.66 22.88 10.57
C PRO A 108 27.27 22.50 9.14
N THR A 109 26.02 22.73 8.75
CA THR A 109 25.59 22.59 7.35
C THR A 109 26.39 23.53 6.43
N SER A 110 27.12 22.95 5.48
CA SER A 110 28.11 23.67 4.65
C SER A 110 27.52 24.67 3.66
N ASN A 111 26.24 24.57 3.28
CA ASN A 111 25.59 25.53 2.38
C ASN A 111 24.06 25.62 2.53
N LEU A 112 23.60 26.46 3.47
CA LEU A 112 22.18 26.66 3.79
C LEU A 112 21.31 27.00 2.58
N LYS A 113 21.78 27.88 1.68
CA LYS A 113 20.98 28.34 0.53
C LYS A 113 20.65 27.20 -0.42
N ILE A 114 21.60 26.31 -0.66
CA ILE A 114 21.44 25.17 -1.55
C ILE A 114 20.56 24.11 -0.88
N ALA A 115 20.76 23.85 0.41
CA ALA A 115 19.91 22.95 1.17
C ALA A 115 18.43 23.39 1.12
N LEU A 116 18.15 24.69 1.35
CA LEU A 116 16.79 25.23 1.26
C LEU A 116 16.19 25.16 -0.15
N LEU A 117 17.01 25.40 -1.19
CA LEU A 117 16.55 25.27 -2.58
C LEU A 117 16.18 23.83 -2.91
N VAL A 118 17.02 22.86 -2.53
CA VAL A 118 16.73 21.43 -2.72
C VAL A 118 15.48 21.02 -1.95
N LEU A 119 15.33 21.49 -0.71
CA LEU A 119 14.15 21.24 0.12
C LEU A 119 12.87 21.78 -0.52
N ALA A 120 12.92 22.99 -1.11
CA ALA A 120 11.79 23.58 -1.81
C ALA A 120 11.42 22.81 -3.08
N VAL A 121 12.41 22.38 -3.87
CA VAL A 121 12.18 21.51 -5.04
C VAL A 121 11.57 20.18 -4.62
N ALA A 122 12.09 19.56 -3.56
CA ALA A 122 11.55 18.32 -3.01
C ALA A 122 10.11 18.47 -2.54
N ALA A 123 9.81 19.53 -1.78
CA ALA A 123 8.46 19.81 -1.32
C ALA A 123 7.48 20.02 -2.48
N ALA A 124 7.90 20.68 -3.56
CA ALA A 124 7.06 20.87 -4.74
C ALA A 124 6.75 19.55 -5.47
N LEU A 125 7.78 18.74 -5.71
CA LEU A 125 7.64 17.43 -6.37
C LEU A 125 6.82 16.45 -5.52
N GLU A 126 7.07 16.40 -4.21
CA GLU A 126 6.30 15.56 -3.29
C GLU A 126 4.86 16.00 -3.17
N SER A 127 4.60 17.31 -3.10
CA SER A 127 3.23 17.82 -3.04
C SER A 127 2.45 17.47 -4.31
N TRP A 128 3.10 17.53 -5.48
CA TRP A 128 2.50 17.11 -6.74
C TRP A 128 2.17 15.61 -6.76
N SER A 129 3.12 14.76 -6.35
CA SER A 129 2.95 13.31 -6.20
C SER A 129 1.80 12.97 -5.24
N THR A 130 1.80 13.60 -4.06
CA THR A 130 0.75 13.46 -3.03
C THR A 130 -0.61 13.86 -3.52
N TRP A 131 -0.72 14.97 -4.24
CA TRP A 131 -1.99 15.43 -4.80
C TRP A 131 -2.57 14.43 -5.80
N GLU A 132 -1.75 13.86 -6.68
CA GLU A 132 -2.19 12.86 -7.64
C GLU A 132 -2.65 11.56 -6.94
N ALA A 133 -1.88 11.11 -5.95
CA ALA A 133 -2.22 9.95 -5.13
C ALA A 133 -3.54 10.14 -4.37
N LEU A 134 -3.72 11.30 -3.70
CA LEU A 134 -4.95 11.63 -2.98
C LEU A 134 -6.15 11.74 -3.92
N ARG A 135 -5.97 12.33 -5.11
CA ARG A 135 -7.02 12.44 -6.11
C ARG A 135 -7.49 11.07 -6.59
N ALA A 136 -6.54 10.18 -6.91
CA ALA A 136 -6.84 8.81 -7.33
C ALA A 136 -7.52 8.02 -6.20
N PHE A 137 -7.01 8.14 -4.97
CA PHE A 137 -7.55 7.46 -3.80
C PHE A 137 -8.96 7.89 -3.44
N ASN A 138 -9.22 9.21 -3.42
CA ASN A 138 -10.55 9.76 -3.16
C ASN A 138 -11.54 9.42 -4.28
N GLY A 139 -11.09 9.38 -5.54
CA GLY A 139 -11.91 8.94 -6.66
C GLY A 139 -12.35 7.48 -6.54
N ALA A 140 -11.45 6.60 -6.07
CA ALA A 140 -11.76 5.18 -5.85
C ALA A 140 -12.62 4.93 -4.59
N ASN A 141 -12.60 5.85 -3.62
CA ASN A 141 -13.29 5.72 -2.34
C ASN A 141 -14.39 6.77 -2.13
N ALA A 142 -15.00 7.24 -3.22
CA ALA A 142 -16.02 8.28 -3.18
C ALA A 142 -17.14 7.92 -2.18
N GLY A 143 -17.48 8.84 -1.28
CA GLY A 143 -18.51 8.65 -0.25
C GLY A 143 -18.03 8.05 1.08
N LYS A 144 -16.76 7.61 1.19
CA LYS A 144 -16.15 7.24 2.47
C LYS A 144 -15.29 8.40 2.99
N GLY A 145 -15.29 8.63 4.31
CA GLY A 145 -14.34 9.57 4.93
C GLY A 145 -12.89 9.05 4.80
N LEU A 146 -11.92 9.95 4.64
CA LEU A 146 -10.51 9.62 4.36
C LEU A 146 -9.93 8.56 5.33
N VAL A 147 -10.16 8.73 6.63
CA VAL A 147 -9.65 7.81 7.67
C VAL A 147 -10.25 6.41 7.52
N ARG A 148 -11.55 6.32 7.21
CA ARG A 148 -12.21 5.03 6.99
C ARG A 148 -11.74 4.38 5.70
N ALA A 149 -11.60 5.16 4.63
CA ALA A 149 -11.05 4.68 3.37
C ALA A 149 -9.62 4.12 3.54
N LEU A 150 -8.77 4.79 4.32
CA LEU A 150 -7.40 4.33 4.58
C LEU A 150 -7.34 3.03 5.39
N LYS A 151 -8.30 2.80 6.27
CA LYS A 151 -8.40 1.55 7.05
C LYS A 151 -9.01 0.39 6.26
N ASP A 152 -9.94 0.69 5.36
CA ASP A 152 -10.69 -0.33 4.63
C ASP A 152 -10.03 -0.70 3.29
N THR A 153 -9.06 0.09 2.81
CA THR A 153 -8.44 -0.13 1.49
C THR A 153 -7.69 -1.44 1.43
N LYS A 154 -7.85 -2.15 0.31
CA LYS A 154 -7.07 -3.37 -0.01
C LYS A 154 -6.03 -3.11 -1.10
N ASP A 155 -5.93 -1.88 -1.60
CA ASP A 155 -4.91 -1.43 -2.56
C ASP A 155 -3.62 -1.00 -1.82
N ALA A 156 -2.82 -2.00 -1.43
CA ALA A 156 -1.57 -1.79 -0.69
C ALA A 156 -0.58 -0.83 -1.39
N PRO A 157 -0.31 -0.92 -2.71
CA PRO A 157 0.60 0.01 -3.38
C PRO A 157 0.16 1.47 -3.27
N THR A 158 -1.13 1.77 -3.47
CA THR A 158 -1.63 3.15 -3.35
C THR A 158 -1.53 3.65 -1.91
N LEU A 159 -1.81 2.78 -0.92
CA LEU A 159 -1.65 3.11 0.50
C LEU A 159 -0.19 3.39 0.85
N ILE A 160 0.74 2.58 0.36
CA ILE A 160 2.19 2.77 0.56
C ILE A 160 2.61 4.14 0.03
N VAL A 161 2.31 4.46 -1.23
CA VAL A 161 2.69 5.75 -1.82
C VAL A 161 2.09 6.93 -1.04
N LEU A 162 0.84 6.83 -0.59
CA LEU A 162 0.22 7.88 0.21
C LEU A 162 0.92 8.11 1.55
N LEU A 163 1.23 7.02 2.27
CA LEU A 163 1.87 7.13 3.58
C LEU A 163 3.35 7.52 3.47
N GLU A 164 4.06 7.01 2.47
CA GLU A 164 5.44 7.42 2.16
C GLU A 164 5.49 8.92 1.85
N ASN A 165 4.65 9.41 0.93
CA ASN A 165 4.63 10.83 0.59
C ASN A 165 4.24 11.72 1.79
N ALA A 166 3.27 11.27 2.61
CA ALA A 166 2.90 11.99 3.83
C ALA A 166 4.06 12.04 4.82
N GLY A 167 4.79 10.94 4.98
CA GLY A 167 6.01 10.87 5.77
C GLY A 167 7.12 11.76 5.22
N ALA A 168 7.31 11.80 3.90
CA ALA A 168 8.28 12.64 3.23
C ALA A 168 7.96 14.12 3.43
N LEU A 169 6.71 14.56 3.23
CA LEU A 169 6.29 15.94 3.48
C LEU A 169 6.44 16.34 4.95
N ALA A 170 6.07 15.45 5.88
CA ALA A 170 6.30 15.68 7.31
C ALA A 170 7.80 15.78 7.61
N GLY A 171 8.61 14.91 7.02
CA GLY A 171 10.05 14.91 7.18
C GLY A 171 10.71 16.16 6.62
N LEU A 172 10.27 16.64 5.45
CA LEU A 172 10.70 17.91 4.85
C LEU A 172 10.35 19.11 5.75
N ALA A 173 9.17 19.10 6.37
CA ALA A 173 8.78 20.14 7.32
C ALA A 173 9.63 20.11 8.61
N ILE A 174 9.92 18.92 9.13
CA ILE A 174 10.81 18.72 10.28
C ILE A 174 12.24 19.17 9.94
N ALA A 175 12.76 18.81 8.75
CA ALA A 175 14.07 19.23 8.27
C ALA A 175 14.14 20.76 8.11
N ALA A 176 13.12 21.39 7.53
CA ALA A 176 13.04 22.85 7.42
C ALA A 176 13.11 23.54 8.79
N ALA A 177 12.36 23.00 9.77
CA ALA A 177 12.35 23.51 11.13
C ALA A 177 13.70 23.31 11.83
N GLY A 178 14.32 22.13 11.68
CA GLY A 178 15.64 21.81 12.22
C GLY A 178 16.71 22.78 11.71
N ILE A 179 16.81 22.92 10.39
CA ILE A 179 17.75 23.83 9.73
C ILE A 179 17.50 25.29 10.16
N GLY A 180 16.22 25.70 10.23
CA GLY A 180 15.85 27.04 10.66
C GLY A 180 16.24 27.34 12.11
N LEU A 181 16.05 26.37 13.01
CA LEU A 181 16.46 26.46 14.41
C LEU A 181 17.97 26.42 14.58
N ALA A 182 18.67 25.58 13.83
CA ALA A 182 20.13 25.50 13.82
C ALA A 182 20.74 26.85 13.38
N TRP A 183 20.18 27.46 12.33
CA TRP A 183 20.61 28.77 11.85
C TRP A 183 20.31 29.90 12.86
N TRP A 184 19.11 29.91 13.46
CA TRP A 184 18.71 30.95 14.41
C TRP A 184 19.46 30.87 15.75
N SER A 185 19.67 29.65 16.27
CA SER A 185 20.34 29.43 17.55
C SER A 185 21.86 29.30 17.45
N GLY A 186 22.39 29.11 16.23
CA GLY A 186 23.80 28.81 16.00
C GLY A 186 24.23 27.42 16.49
N ASN A 187 23.28 26.54 16.86
CA ASN A 187 23.55 25.22 17.40
C ASN A 187 23.21 24.11 16.36
N PRO A 188 24.21 23.41 15.79
CA PRO A 188 23.98 22.34 14.81
C PRO A 188 23.24 21.12 15.36
N MET A 189 23.09 20.98 16.69
CA MET A 189 22.36 19.87 17.30
C MET A 189 20.90 19.77 16.82
N TRP A 190 20.29 20.89 16.42
CA TRP A 190 18.91 20.89 15.92
C TRP A 190 18.74 20.09 14.62
N ASP A 191 19.78 19.98 13.80
CA ASP A 191 19.75 19.13 12.59
C ASP A 191 19.76 17.65 12.96
N GLY A 192 20.56 17.27 13.98
CA GLY A 192 20.54 15.92 14.54
C GLY A 192 19.19 15.55 15.17
N VAL A 193 18.59 16.46 15.94
CA VAL A 193 17.24 16.26 16.50
C VAL A 193 16.21 16.07 15.38
N ALA A 194 16.26 16.91 14.34
CA ALA A 194 15.36 16.80 13.20
C ALA A 194 15.49 15.45 12.50
N SER A 195 16.72 14.99 12.24
CA SER A 195 16.99 13.69 11.62
C SER A 195 16.46 12.50 12.45
N VAL A 196 16.61 12.53 13.79
CA VAL A 196 16.01 11.54 14.68
C VAL A 196 14.47 11.55 14.60
N LEU A 197 13.85 12.74 14.62
CA LEU A 197 12.40 12.88 14.51
C LEU A 197 11.87 12.37 13.17
N ILE A 198 12.57 12.64 12.06
CA ILE A 198 12.26 12.09 10.75
C ILE A 198 12.31 10.56 10.79
N GLY A 199 13.37 9.99 11.35
CA GLY A 199 13.50 8.54 11.51
C GLY A 199 12.38 7.91 12.33
N LEU A 200 11.91 8.56 13.39
CA LEU A 200 10.75 8.09 14.17
C LEU A 200 9.44 8.14 13.38
N VAL A 201 9.21 9.21 12.60
CA VAL A 201 8.03 9.32 11.73
C VAL A 201 8.02 8.22 10.68
N LEU A 202 9.14 8.02 9.97
CA LEU A 202 9.30 6.97 8.97
C LEU A 202 9.16 5.58 9.61
N GLY A 203 9.71 5.37 10.80
CA GLY A 203 9.60 4.11 11.54
C GLY A 203 8.15 3.78 11.88
N GLY A 204 7.39 4.76 12.38
CA GLY A 204 5.96 4.59 12.66
C GLY A 204 5.14 4.26 11.41
N ILE A 205 5.38 4.98 10.31
CA ILE A 205 4.73 4.73 9.02
C ILE A 205 5.07 3.32 8.51
N ALA A 206 6.35 2.94 8.54
CA ALA A 206 6.78 1.66 8.02
C ALA A 206 6.23 0.49 8.85
N VAL A 207 6.13 0.61 10.18
CA VAL A 207 5.46 -0.40 11.03
C VAL A 207 3.99 -0.55 10.65
N MET A 208 3.28 0.55 10.42
CA MET A 208 1.89 0.51 9.95
C MET A 208 1.78 -0.21 8.60
N LEU A 209 2.65 0.11 7.64
CA LEU A 209 2.68 -0.52 6.31
C LEU A 209 3.00 -2.02 6.39
N ILE A 210 3.94 -2.42 7.24
CA ILE A 210 4.29 -3.83 7.47
C ILE A 210 3.09 -4.61 7.99
N VAL A 211 2.37 -4.06 8.98
CA VAL A 211 1.19 -4.72 9.56
C VAL A 211 0.09 -4.91 8.50
N GLU A 212 -0.21 -3.87 7.73
CA GLU A 212 -1.24 -3.90 6.70
C GLU A 212 -0.88 -4.84 5.55
N ALA A 213 0.33 -4.72 5.00
CA ALA A 213 0.79 -5.57 3.90
C ALA A 213 0.87 -7.04 4.32
N LYS A 214 1.26 -7.32 5.57
CA LYS A 214 1.28 -8.69 6.12
C LYS A 214 -0.14 -9.27 6.21
N GLY A 215 -1.13 -8.51 6.66
CA GLY A 215 -2.52 -8.96 6.74
C GLY A 215 -3.03 -9.42 5.37
N LEU A 216 -2.89 -8.54 4.38
CA LEU A 216 -3.25 -8.81 2.99
C LEU A 216 -2.49 -10.00 2.38
N LEU A 217 -1.20 -10.15 2.71
CA LEU A 217 -0.38 -11.27 2.21
C LEU A 217 -0.83 -12.63 2.77
N ILE A 218 -1.22 -12.68 4.05
CA ILE A 218 -1.78 -13.89 4.67
C ILE A 218 -3.14 -14.22 4.03
N GLY A 219 -3.93 -13.18 3.75
CA GLY A 219 -5.22 -13.26 3.09
C GLY A 219 -6.33 -12.84 4.04
N GLU A 220 -6.90 -11.67 3.77
CA GLU A 220 -8.00 -11.11 4.54
C GLU A 220 -9.36 -11.45 3.91
N ALA A 221 -10.38 -11.48 4.76
CA ALA A 221 -11.76 -11.56 4.31
C ALA A 221 -12.16 -10.31 3.52
N ALA A 222 -13.15 -10.46 2.65
CA ALA A 222 -13.76 -9.32 1.98
C ALA A 222 -14.57 -8.46 2.96
N ASP A 223 -14.96 -7.26 2.52
CA ASP A 223 -15.80 -6.36 3.29
C ASP A 223 -17.06 -7.10 3.81
N PRO A 224 -17.41 -7.00 5.10
CA PRO A 224 -18.58 -7.67 5.67
C PRO A 224 -19.88 -7.40 4.89
N ALA A 225 -20.03 -6.20 4.31
CA ALA A 225 -21.18 -5.88 3.48
C ALA A 225 -21.22 -6.71 2.19
N LEU A 226 -20.07 -7.00 1.59
CA LEU A 226 -19.98 -7.91 0.44
C LEU A 226 -20.26 -9.35 0.85
N VAL A 227 -19.71 -9.81 1.98
CA VAL A 227 -19.96 -11.17 2.50
C VAL A 227 -21.45 -11.39 2.73
N GLU A 228 -22.13 -10.43 3.34
CA GLU A 228 -23.58 -10.52 3.59
C GLU A 228 -24.40 -10.43 2.30
N ALA A 229 -23.98 -9.61 1.34
CA ALA A 229 -24.63 -9.55 0.03
C ALA A 229 -24.50 -10.88 -0.75
N ILE A 230 -23.34 -11.55 -0.67
CA ILE A 230 -23.14 -12.88 -1.25
C ILE A 230 -24.03 -13.91 -0.54
N ARG A 231 -24.10 -13.86 0.80
CA ARG A 231 -24.98 -14.73 1.59
C ARG A 231 -26.44 -14.57 1.17
N ALA A 232 -26.93 -13.34 1.10
CA ALA A 232 -28.30 -13.04 0.69
C ALA A 232 -28.59 -13.48 -0.76
N CYS A 233 -27.62 -13.31 -1.67
CA CYS A 233 -27.72 -13.80 -3.05
C CYS A 233 -27.90 -15.33 -3.09
N ALA A 234 -27.05 -16.07 -2.38
CA ALA A 234 -27.14 -17.53 -2.31
C ALA A 234 -28.45 -18.00 -1.64
N ALA A 235 -28.85 -17.38 -0.53
CA ALA A 235 -30.07 -17.73 0.20
C ALA A 235 -31.37 -17.44 -0.58
N GLY A 236 -31.33 -16.60 -1.62
CA GLY A 236 -32.49 -16.28 -2.45
C GLY A 236 -32.86 -17.34 -3.49
N HIS A 237 -32.06 -18.40 -3.65
CA HIS A 237 -32.29 -19.43 -4.67
C HIS A 237 -33.23 -20.53 -4.16
N ALA A 238 -34.15 -20.98 -5.01
CA ALA A 238 -35.05 -22.09 -4.70
C ALA A 238 -34.25 -23.39 -4.45
N GLY A 239 -34.65 -24.14 -3.43
CA GLY A 239 -33.98 -25.36 -3.01
C GLY A 239 -32.80 -25.16 -2.06
N VAL A 240 -32.43 -23.91 -1.72
CA VAL A 240 -31.51 -23.61 -0.62
C VAL A 240 -32.31 -23.44 0.67
N THR A 241 -32.03 -24.27 1.66
CA THR A 241 -32.69 -24.21 2.98
C THR A 241 -31.99 -23.19 3.87
N THR A 242 -30.66 -23.23 3.94
CA THR A 242 -29.86 -22.35 4.80
C THR A 242 -28.47 -22.15 4.23
N VAL A 243 -27.95 -20.93 4.30
CA VAL A 243 -26.53 -20.64 4.02
C VAL A 243 -25.80 -20.57 5.35
N HIS A 244 -24.94 -21.54 5.64
CA HIS A 244 -24.20 -21.62 6.90
C HIS A 244 -23.01 -20.67 6.89
N GLU A 245 -22.14 -20.81 5.90
CA GLU A 245 -20.84 -20.13 5.88
C GLU A 245 -20.57 -19.50 4.51
N VAL A 246 -20.02 -18.29 4.53
CA VAL A 246 -19.49 -17.61 3.35
C VAL A 246 -18.06 -17.18 3.68
N LEU A 247 -17.09 -18.02 3.30
CA LEU A 247 -15.68 -17.72 3.44
C LEU A 247 -15.21 -16.92 2.24
N THR A 248 -14.59 -15.77 2.48
CA THR A 248 -13.99 -14.97 1.42
C THR A 248 -12.52 -14.72 1.71
N VAL A 249 -11.70 -14.68 0.67
CA VAL A 249 -10.28 -14.33 0.78
C VAL A 249 -9.88 -13.46 -0.39
N HIS A 250 -9.27 -12.31 -0.09
CA HIS A 250 -8.62 -11.47 -1.10
C HIS A 250 -7.35 -12.16 -1.63
N GLN A 251 -7.29 -12.30 -2.96
CA GLN A 251 -6.08 -12.66 -3.68
C GLN A 251 -5.39 -11.43 -4.27
N ALA A 252 -6.17 -10.39 -4.59
CA ALA A 252 -5.72 -9.07 -5.01
C ALA A 252 -6.80 -8.03 -4.62
N PRO A 253 -6.54 -6.72 -4.78
CA PRO A 253 -7.53 -5.69 -4.44
C PRO A 253 -8.85 -5.84 -5.20
N ASP A 254 -8.79 -6.35 -6.43
CA ASP A 254 -9.92 -6.59 -7.33
C ASP A 254 -10.21 -8.08 -7.57
N MET A 255 -9.68 -8.96 -6.73
CA MET A 255 -9.83 -10.42 -6.86
C MET A 255 -10.14 -11.06 -5.51
N VAL A 256 -11.36 -11.54 -5.35
CA VAL A 256 -11.84 -12.31 -4.20
C VAL A 256 -12.17 -13.73 -4.64
N VAL A 257 -11.83 -14.70 -3.79
CA VAL A 257 -12.30 -16.08 -3.87
C VAL A 257 -13.34 -16.27 -2.75
N SER A 258 -14.48 -16.85 -3.10
CA SER A 258 -15.57 -17.16 -2.17
C SER A 258 -15.81 -18.67 -2.09
N VAL A 259 -16.05 -19.18 -0.89
CA VAL A 259 -16.52 -20.54 -0.64
C VAL A 259 -17.81 -20.43 0.18
N ILE A 260 -18.89 -20.95 -0.37
CA ILE A 260 -20.23 -20.90 0.21
C ILE A 260 -20.57 -22.31 0.68
N SER A 261 -20.89 -22.47 1.96
CA SER A 261 -21.46 -23.71 2.49
C SER A 261 -22.96 -23.52 2.64
N ALA A 262 -23.74 -24.30 1.89
CA ALA A 262 -25.19 -24.19 1.85
C ALA A 262 -25.83 -25.56 2.06
N ASP A 263 -26.93 -25.56 2.80
CA ASP A 263 -27.84 -26.69 2.98
C ASP A 263 -28.97 -26.59 1.96
N PHE A 264 -29.35 -27.75 1.42
CA PHE A 264 -30.30 -27.87 0.32
C PHE A 264 -31.50 -28.71 0.78
N ASP A 265 -32.65 -28.56 0.11
CA ASP A 265 -33.85 -29.34 0.43
C ASP A 265 -33.59 -30.85 0.22
N ASP A 266 -33.87 -31.68 1.22
CA ASP A 266 -33.71 -33.15 1.13
C ASP A 266 -34.58 -33.78 0.02
N GLY A 267 -35.64 -33.08 -0.40
CA GLY A 267 -36.55 -33.49 -1.46
C GLY A 267 -36.01 -33.29 -2.87
N ILE A 268 -34.92 -32.53 -3.06
CA ILE A 268 -34.36 -32.27 -4.39
C ILE A 268 -33.33 -33.31 -4.82
N THR A 269 -33.32 -33.60 -6.12
CA THR A 269 -32.38 -34.55 -6.72
C THR A 269 -30.98 -33.97 -6.83
N ALA A 270 -29.96 -34.82 -6.92
CA ALA A 270 -28.58 -34.38 -7.16
C ALA A 270 -28.44 -33.48 -8.41
N ARG A 271 -29.25 -33.72 -9.44
CA ARG A 271 -29.28 -32.88 -10.66
C ARG A 271 -29.80 -31.47 -10.37
N GLU A 272 -30.80 -31.36 -9.51
CA GLU A 272 -31.36 -30.07 -9.09
C GLU A 272 -30.37 -29.33 -8.19
N VAL A 273 -29.70 -30.01 -7.26
CA VAL A 273 -28.60 -29.42 -6.47
C VAL A 273 -27.51 -28.86 -7.38
N GLU A 274 -27.04 -29.64 -8.35
CA GLU A 274 -26.05 -29.18 -9.32
C GLU A 274 -26.52 -27.95 -10.11
N GLN A 275 -27.81 -27.90 -10.46
CA GLN A 275 -28.38 -26.75 -11.17
C GLN A 275 -28.40 -25.51 -10.26
N THR A 276 -28.90 -25.64 -9.03
CA THR A 276 -28.93 -24.55 -8.06
C THR A 276 -27.52 -24.04 -7.75
N VAL A 277 -26.52 -24.94 -7.62
CA VAL A 277 -25.11 -24.56 -7.45
C VAL A 277 -24.63 -23.71 -8.63
N ARG A 278 -24.85 -24.15 -9.88
CA ARG A 278 -24.47 -23.38 -11.07
C ARG A 278 -25.14 -22.02 -11.13
N ASP A 279 -26.42 -21.95 -10.75
CA ASP A 279 -27.19 -20.71 -10.75
C ASP A 279 -26.67 -19.72 -9.69
N ILE A 280 -26.36 -20.20 -8.48
CA ILE A 280 -25.72 -19.40 -7.43
C ILE A 280 -24.35 -18.88 -7.90
N GLU A 281 -23.51 -19.76 -8.45
CA GLU A 281 -22.18 -19.38 -8.94
C GLU A 281 -22.26 -18.29 -10.02
N ALA A 282 -23.18 -18.45 -10.98
CA ALA A 282 -23.42 -17.48 -12.04
C ALA A 282 -23.98 -16.15 -11.51
N ALA A 283 -24.93 -16.21 -10.57
CA ALA A 283 -25.53 -15.03 -9.95
C ALA A 283 -24.49 -14.21 -9.17
N VAL A 284 -23.68 -14.88 -8.34
CA VAL A 284 -22.61 -14.24 -7.57
C VAL A 284 -21.56 -13.61 -8.50
N ALA A 285 -21.11 -14.35 -9.53
CA ALA A 285 -20.12 -13.83 -10.48
C ALA A 285 -20.63 -12.62 -11.28
N THR A 286 -21.93 -12.60 -11.63
CA THR A 286 -22.54 -11.51 -12.38
C THR A 286 -22.80 -10.28 -11.51
N GLN A 287 -23.33 -10.48 -10.30
CA GLN A 287 -23.69 -9.41 -9.38
C GLN A 287 -22.47 -8.79 -8.69
N PHE A 288 -21.43 -9.58 -8.43
CA PHE A 288 -20.22 -9.15 -7.72
C PHE A 288 -18.97 -9.42 -8.56
N PRO A 289 -18.63 -8.56 -9.53
CA PRO A 289 -17.49 -8.78 -10.44
C PRO A 289 -16.12 -8.92 -9.77
N ILE A 290 -15.98 -8.47 -8.52
CA ILE A 290 -14.76 -8.66 -7.71
C ILE A 290 -14.57 -10.12 -7.25
N VAL A 291 -15.65 -10.91 -7.19
CA VAL A 291 -15.63 -12.34 -6.86
C VAL A 291 -15.31 -13.13 -8.12
N THR A 292 -14.02 -13.36 -8.34
CA THR A 292 -13.51 -14.03 -9.54
C THR A 292 -13.70 -15.54 -9.54
N ARG A 293 -13.85 -16.14 -8.35
CA ARG A 293 -14.13 -17.56 -8.16
C ARG A 293 -15.06 -17.73 -6.97
N VAL A 294 -16.06 -18.56 -7.18
CA VAL A 294 -17.02 -18.97 -6.17
C VAL A 294 -17.12 -20.48 -6.22
N TYR A 295 -17.14 -21.10 -5.05
CA TYR A 295 -17.35 -22.53 -4.90
C TYR A 295 -18.51 -22.74 -3.95
N VAL A 296 -19.54 -23.44 -4.38
CA VAL A 296 -20.66 -23.81 -3.50
C VAL A 296 -20.49 -25.26 -3.06
N ARG A 297 -20.40 -25.46 -1.76
CA ARG A 297 -20.30 -26.77 -1.11
C ARG A 297 -21.64 -27.10 -0.44
N PRO A 298 -22.32 -28.17 -0.87
CA PRO A 298 -23.41 -28.76 -0.11
C PRO A 298 -22.92 -29.19 1.27
N LEU A 299 -23.62 -28.74 2.32
CA LEU A 299 -23.34 -29.10 3.70
C LEU A 299 -24.65 -29.54 4.35
N ASP A 300 -24.71 -30.81 4.75
CA ASP A 300 -25.78 -31.34 5.58
C ASP A 300 -25.34 -31.27 7.06
N PRO A 301 -25.93 -30.38 7.87
CA PRO A 301 -25.57 -30.24 9.28
C PRO A 301 -26.01 -31.44 10.14
N SER A 302 -26.87 -32.34 9.63
CA SER A 302 -27.26 -33.57 10.31
C SER A 302 -26.28 -34.74 10.12
N ALA A 303 -25.34 -34.60 9.18
CA ALA A 303 -24.31 -35.59 8.86
C ALA A 303 -22.96 -35.39 9.61
N ALA A 304 -22.89 -34.41 10.51
CA ALA A 304 -21.68 -34.04 11.27
C ALA A 304 -21.66 -34.55 12.72
#